data_AF-A0A6S7KB15-F1
#
_entry.id   AF-A0A6S7KB15-F1
#
_cell.length_a   1.000
_cell.length_b   1.000
_cell.length_c   1.000
_cell.angle_alpha   90.00
_cell.angle_beta   90.00
_cell.angle_gamma   90.00
#
_symmetry.space_group_name_H-M   'P 1'
#
loop_
_entity.id
_entity.type
_entity.pdbx_description
1 polymer ?
#
loop_
_entity_poly.entity_id
_entity_poly.type
_entity_poly.pdbx_seq_one_letter_code
_entity_poly.pdbx_strand_id
1 'polypeptide(L)'
;LWPSGTYGLPKPKSGCPESSGFLWKTGTRFYDTEDDGTENHNSDAYHLAGDVTEDGITWEFCMKTKDVGLKSWPQGKYCIYKKGAGCPGGLQAGFVYWDDENIDNKNHFNGDLPEGEYTDKTKISFCCSTTGKAESEIVLPTEKPFYLFPYGDTACQKVKKMRSSLEFVKFDEEDRGEIETSARGFYPYGVQPREKDHTIYLCYYELQGKQDAPLETGEANSEKIAHSEKLFHEFMKSNEANDSEIAKEEVSRLRNGKKLPELKTSTYHAIIIATGFVISTVAILVGALLVISYFTRRWSADLKRDRTASSRRATKPSEENTSTDEPEPMLQDNKQMCSDNDPTYTDNDPACPETDFGETDTEHEELVEDGFLPSDSQLKSGLEFLFLKQQKRKWLPRNSRK
;
A
#
# COMPACT_ATOMS: atom_id res chain seq x y z
N LEU A 1 -6.19 20.69 -15.73
CA LEU A 1 -6.63 20.78 -14.31
C LEU A 1 -7.16 19.42 -13.89
N TRP A 2 -6.71 18.94 -12.74
CA TRP A 2 -7.25 17.72 -12.14
C TRP A 2 -8.71 17.91 -11.66
N PRO A 3 -9.52 16.84 -11.55
CA PRO A 3 -10.88 16.92 -11.01
C PRO A 3 -10.94 17.51 -9.60
N SER A 4 -12.09 18.08 -9.24
CA SER A 4 -12.39 18.61 -7.90
C SER A 4 -12.41 17.52 -6.83
N GLY A 5 -12.43 17.92 -5.57
CA GLY A 5 -12.36 17.07 -4.39
C GLY A 5 -10.94 16.85 -3.86
N THR A 6 -10.86 16.28 -2.67
CA THR A 6 -9.63 15.81 -2.04
C THR A 6 -9.49 14.30 -2.23
N TYR A 7 -8.30 13.84 -2.58
CA TYR A 7 -8.02 12.42 -2.85
C TYR A 7 -6.51 12.19 -2.90
N GLY A 8 -6.11 10.94 -3.08
CA GLY A 8 -4.72 10.56 -3.34
C GLY A 8 -4.56 9.68 -4.56
N LEU A 9 -3.33 9.64 -5.08
CA LEU A 9 -2.89 8.72 -6.12
C LEU A 9 -1.61 8.02 -5.64
N PRO A 10 -1.35 6.77 -6.09
CA PRO A 10 -0.04 6.16 -5.94
C PRO A 10 1.03 7.04 -6.60
N LYS A 11 2.18 7.21 -5.94
CA LYS A 11 3.25 8.08 -6.45
C LYS A 11 4.15 7.30 -7.42
N PRO A 12 4.29 7.73 -8.68
CA PRO A 12 5.33 7.18 -9.54
C PRO A 12 6.75 7.52 -9.08
N LYS A 13 7.73 6.71 -9.47
CA LYS A 13 9.18 7.00 -9.32
C LYS A 13 9.58 8.33 -9.97
N SER A 14 8.86 8.76 -11.01
CA SER A 14 9.03 10.09 -11.64
C SER A 14 8.52 11.27 -10.79
N GLY A 15 7.94 11.01 -9.63
CA GLY A 15 7.32 12.00 -8.75
C GLY A 15 5.82 12.18 -9.00
N CYS A 16 5.19 13.05 -8.20
CA CYS A 16 3.76 13.30 -8.30
C CYS A 16 3.36 13.94 -9.64
N PRO A 17 2.11 13.69 -10.11
CA PRO A 17 1.64 14.25 -11.37
C PRO A 17 1.65 15.77 -11.36
N GLU A 18 1.73 16.40 -12.52
CA GLU A 18 1.68 17.86 -12.58
C GLU A 18 0.29 18.37 -12.18
N SER A 19 0.25 19.47 -11.42
CA SER A 19 -1.00 20.09 -10.99
C SER A 19 -0.97 21.60 -11.18
N SER A 20 -2.09 22.15 -11.66
CA SER A 20 -2.31 23.59 -11.72
C SER A 20 -3.25 23.99 -10.58
N GLY A 21 -2.87 25.01 -9.79
CA GLY A 21 -3.69 25.55 -8.70
C GLY A 21 -3.53 24.87 -7.34
N PHE A 22 -2.75 23.78 -7.24
CA PHE A 22 -2.35 23.17 -5.98
C PHE A 22 -1.00 22.48 -6.10
N LEU A 23 -0.41 22.15 -4.95
CA LEU A 23 0.76 21.29 -4.85
C LEU A 23 0.34 19.98 -4.20
N TRP A 24 0.80 18.87 -4.76
CA TRP A 24 0.67 17.56 -4.13
C TRP A 24 1.46 17.53 -2.82
N LYS A 25 0.82 16.99 -1.79
CA LYS A 25 1.53 16.51 -0.60
C LYS A 25 1.99 15.09 -0.84
N THR A 26 2.99 14.67 -0.09
CA THR A 26 3.53 13.32 -0.18
C THR A 26 3.46 12.65 1.17
N GLY A 27 3.26 11.33 1.15
CA GLY A 27 3.41 10.49 2.31
C GLY A 27 4.00 9.16 1.92
N THR A 28 4.37 8.39 2.93
CA THR A 28 4.99 7.08 2.79
C THR A 28 4.41 6.16 3.84
N ARG A 29 4.16 4.91 3.49
CA ARG A 29 3.80 3.82 4.39
C ARG A 29 4.74 2.66 4.13
N PHE A 30 5.35 2.17 5.19
CA PHE A 30 5.99 0.87 5.22
C PHE A 30 5.05 -0.13 5.89
N TYR A 31 4.88 -1.27 5.24
CA TYR A 31 4.14 -2.44 5.67
C TYR A 31 5.18 -3.51 6.06
N ASP A 32 5.26 -3.83 7.34
CA ASP A 32 6.00 -5.00 7.83
C ASP A 32 5.10 -6.21 7.58
N THR A 33 5.46 -6.99 6.58
CA THR A 33 4.75 -8.19 6.13
C THR A 33 5.33 -9.44 6.79
N GLU A 34 4.92 -10.65 6.41
CA GLU A 34 5.47 -11.88 6.99
C GLU A 34 7.01 -11.96 6.91
N ASP A 35 7.65 -12.25 8.05
CA ASP A 35 9.11 -12.37 8.20
C ASP A 35 9.62 -13.77 7.80
N ASP A 36 8.80 -14.83 7.92
CA ASP A 36 9.21 -16.22 7.69
C ASP A 36 8.69 -16.77 6.34
N GLY A 37 9.55 -16.78 5.31
CA GLY A 37 9.23 -17.41 4.02
C GLY A 37 8.44 -16.52 3.06
N THR A 38 8.59 -15.21 3.22
CA THR A 38 7.93 -14.16 2.44
C THR A 38 7.87 -14.40 0.94
N GLU A 39 6.67 -14.23 0.38
CA GLU A 39 6.38 -14.24 -1.05
C GLU A 39 5.98 -12.84 -1.58
N ASN A 40 6.42 -11.77 -0.92
CA ASN A 40 6.27 -10.41 -1.44
C ASN A 40 6.80 -10.31 -2.88
N HIS A 41 5.98 -9.77 -3.78
CA HIS A 41 6.32 -9.75 -5.20
C HIS A 41 5.72 -8.54 -5.92
N ASN A 42 6.38 -8.06 -6.96
CA ASN A 42 5.85 -7.01 -7.83
C ASN A 42 6.07 -7.33 -9.31
N SER A 43 5.43 -6.57 -10.19
CA SER A 43 5.64 -6.70 -11.64
C SER A 43 7.10 -6.48 -12.06
N ASP A 44 7.54 -7.18 -13.11
CA ASP A 44 8.88 -7.00 -13.70
C ASP A 44 9.13 -5.54 -14.11
N ALA A 45 8.13 -4.90 -14.71
CA ALA A 45 8.10 -3.46 -14.93
C ALA A 45 7.34 -2.82 -13.77
N TYR A 46 8.05 -2.00 -12.98
CA TYR A 46 7.50 -1.43 -11.75
C TYR A 46 7.92 0.03 -11.56
N HIS A 47 6.96 0.93 -11.68
CA HIS A 47 7.20 2.38 -11.62
C HIS A 47 6.60 3.05 -10.38
N LEU A 48 6.02 2.30 -9.44
CA LEU A 48 5.55 2.85 -8.17
C LEU A 48 6.76 3.22 -7.30
N ALA A 49 6.70 4.37 -6.64
CA ALA A 49 7.74 4.82 -5.72
C ALA A 49 7.63 4.10 -4.37
N GLY A 50 8.78 3.79 -3.80
CA GLY A 50 8.95 2.80 -2.75
C GLY A 50 9.55 1.50 -3.29
N ASP A 51 9.62 0.50 -2.44
CA ASP A 51 10.35 -0.75 -2.66
C ASP A 51 9.53 -1.94 -2.16
N VAL A 52 9.70 -3.09 -2.81
CA VAL A 52 9.14 -4.38 -2.39
C VAL A 52 10.32 -5.27 -2.05
N THR A 53 10.41 -5.66 -0.79
CA THR A 53 11.52 -6.44 -0.23
C THR A 53 10.98 -7.65 0.52
N GLU A 54 11.88 -8.56 0.87
CA GLU A 54 11.56 -9.67 1.77
C GLU A 54 11.07 -9.12 3.13
N ASP A 55 11.77 -8.13 3.68
CA ASP A 55 11.44 -7.51 4.97
C ASP A 55 10.16 -6.63 4.96
N GLY A 56 9.46 -6.50 3.84
CA GLY A 56 8.27 -5.63 3.76
C GLY A 56 8.15 -4.78 2.51
N ILE A 57 7.11 -3.96 2.48
CA ILE A 57 6.71 -3.16 1.33
C ILE A 57 6.66 -1.69 1.72
N THR A 58 7.29 -0.82 0.92
CA THR A 58 7.15 0.64 1.04
C THR A 58 6.30 1.17 -0.10
N TRP A 59 5.25 1.90 0.22
CA TRP A 59 4.45 2.68 -0.72
C TRP A 59 4.55 4.16 -0.48
N GLU A 60 4.64 4.93 -1.56
CA GLU A 60 4.53 6.37 -1.52
C GLU A 60 3.26 6.90 -2.18
N PHE A 61 2.78 8.02 -1.64
CA PHE A 61 1.51 8.62 -2.00
C PHE A 61 1.68 10.05 -2.52
N CYS A 62 0.82 10.43 -3.45
CA CYS A 62 0.57 11.82 -3.85
C CYS A 62 -0.81 12.22 -3.37
N MET A 63 -0.89 13.13 -2.40
CA MET A 63 -2.13 13.53 -1.75
C MET A 63 -2.53 14.95 -2.14
N LYS A 64 -3.73 15.08 -2.72
CA LYS A 64 -4.38 16.35 -2.98
C LYS A 64 -5.27 16.69 -1.78
N THR A 65 -4.80 17.64 -0.98
CA THR A 65 -5.48 18.09 0.26
C THR A 65 -6.29 19.36 0.09
N LYS A 66 -6.25 19.99 -1.09
CA LYS A 66 -7.04 21.17 -1.42
C LYS A 66 -8.13 20.82 -2.42
N ASP A 67 -9.36 21.19 -2.10
CA ASP A 67 -10.48 21.08 -3.03
C ASP A 67 -10.44 22.23 -4.06
N VAL A 68 -9.56 22.07 -5.04
CA VAL A 68 -9.48 22.95 -6.21
C VAL A 68 -9.66 22.14 -7.49
N GLY A 69 -10.42 22.65 -8.44
CA GLY A 69 -10.81 21.93 -9.64
C GLY A 69 -12.26 22.23 -9.98
N LEU A 70 -12.64 22.13 -11.25
CA LEU A 70 -13.96 22.54 -11.73
C LEU A 70 -14.82 21.38 -12.23
N LYS A 71 -14.24 20.19 -12.38
CA LYS A 71 -14.91 19.03 -12.99
C LYS A 71 -14.95 17.86 -12.01
N SER A 72 -16.08 17.15 -12.00
CA SER A 72 -16.20 15.84 -11.37
C SER A 72 -15.29 14.81 -12.04
N TRP A 73 -15.02 13.71 -11.34
CA TRP A 73 -14.31 12.60 -11.94
C TRP A 73 -15.13 11.98 -13.09
N PRO A 74 -14.50 11.67 -14.24
CA PRO A 74 -15.20 11.12 -15.39
C PRO A 74 -15.71 9.70 -15.09
N GLN A 75 -16.82 9.30 -15.69
CA GLN A 75 -17.32 7.93 -15.57
C GLN A 75 -16.31 6.94 -16.18
N GLY A 76 -16.01 5.86 -15.46
CA GLY A 76 -15.13 4.80 -15.91
C GLY A 76 -15.08 3.61 -14.94
N LYS A 77 -14.03 2.82 -15.05
CA LYS A 77 -13.73 1.66 -14.19
C LYS A 77 -12.35 1.82 -13.57
N TYR A 78 -12.28 2.55 -12.45
CA TYR A 78 -11.02 2.81 -11.76
C TYR A 78 -11.23 3.28 -10.33
N CYS A 79 -10.21 3.18 -9.49
CA CYS A 79 -10.21 3.76 -8.14
C CYS A 79 -9.01 4.69 -7.90
N ILE A 80 -9.16 5.50 -6.85
CA ILE A 80 -8.15 6.38 -6.28
C ILE A 80 -8.21 6.29 -4.75
N TYR A 81 -7.20 6.80 -4.06
CA TYR A 81 -7.24 6.88 -2.60
C TYR A 81 -8.24 7.93 -2.12
N LYS A 82 -9.01 7.61 -1.09
CA LYS A 82 -9.87 8.57 -0.39
C LYS A 82 -9.00 9.53 0.42
N LYS A 83 -9.40 10.80 0.50
CA LYS A 83 -8.83 11.78 1.43
C LYS A 83 -9.94 12.70 1.94
N GLY A 84 -10.10 12.77 3.26
CA GLY A 84 -11.15 13.58 3.89
C GLY A 84 -12.46 12.81 4.07
N ALA A 85 -13.51 13.54 4.45
CA ALA A 85 -14.76 12.94 4.92
C ALA A 85 -15.47 12.07 3.86
N GLY A 86 -15.54 12.54 2.61
CA GLY A 86 -16.26 11.87 1.52
C GLY A 86 -15.43 11.69 0.25
N CYS A 87 -15.94 10.90 -0.68
CA CYS A 87 -15.34 10.76 -2.00
C CYS A 87 -15.63 11.97 -2.88
N PRO A 88 -14.71 12.34 -3.79
CA PRO A 88 -15.00 13.31 -4.84
C PRO A 88 -16.23 12.92 -5.67
N GLY A 89 -16.92 13.92 -6.22
CA GLY A 89 -18.12 13.69 -7.02
C GLY A 89 -17.88 12.73 -8.20
N GLY A 90 -18.77 11.74 -8.32
CA GLY A 90 -18.68 10.68 -9.33
C GLY A 90 -18.01 9.39 -8.85
N LEU A 91 -17.52 9.35 -7.61
CA LEU A 91 -16.85 8.18 -7.02
C LEU A 91 -17.60 7.67 -5.78
N GLN A 92 -17.51 6.36 -5.54
CA GLN A 92 -18.14 5.66 -4.44
C GLN A 92 -17.08 5.14 -3.46
N ALA A 93 -17.39 5.16 -2.17
CA ALA A 93 -16.44 4.84 -1.12
C ALA A 93 -16.36 3.34 -0.82
N GLY A 94 -15.16 2.88 -0.50
CA GLY A 94 -14.92 1.59 0.13
C GLY A 94 -13.60 1.58 0.86
N PHE A 95 -13.25 0.44 1.44
CA PHE A 95 -11.96 0.25 2.10
C PHE A 95 -11.49 -1.19 1.97
N VAL A 96 -10.18 -1.34 2.16
CA VAL A 96 -9.48 -2.60 2.31
C VAL A 96 -8.77 -2.55 3.66
N TYR A 97 -8.87 -3.64 4.39
CA TYR A 97 -8.22 -3.93 5.66
C TYR A 97 -7.26 -5.11 5.44
N TRP A 98 -6.04 -4.94 5.93
CA TRP A 98 -4.84 -5.72 5.62
C TRP A 98 -4.31 -6.17 6.98
N ASP A 99 -4.03 -7.46 7.10
CA ASP A 99 -3.53 -8.06 8.34
C ASP A 99 -2.00 -8.09 8.32
N ASP A 100 -1.37 -6.92 8.55
CA ASP A 100 0.10 -6.84 8.61
C ASP A 100 0.65 -7.65 9.82
N GLU A 101 1.97 -7.85 9.88
CA GLU A 101 2.62 -8.73 10.87
C GLU A 101 2.23 -8.40 12.32
N ASN A 102 1.90 -9.42 13.13
CA ASN A 102 1.46 -9.20 14.51
C ASN A 102 2.63 -9.14 15.54
N ILE A 103 3.78 -9.73 15.22
CA ILE A 103 4.94 -9.86 16.12
C ILE A 103 6.06 -8.94 15.64
N ASP A 104 6.74 -8.22 16.55
CA ASP A 104 7.88 -7.33 16.23
C ASP A 104 7.66 -6.31 15.10
N ASN A 105 6.40 -5.99 14.81
CA ASN A 105 5.94 -5.12 13.75
C ASN A 105 6.64 -3.74 13.74
N LYS A 106 7.24 -3.40 12.59
CA LYS A 106 8.00 -2.18 12.30
C LYS A 106 7.28 -1.24 11.33
N ASN A 107 5.97 -1.42 11.21
CA ASN A 107 5.05 -0.54 10.51
C ASN A 107 5.33 0.92 10.88
N HIS A 108 5.61 1.72 9.86
CA HIS A 108 5.78 3.15 10.05
C HIS A 108 5.22 3.91 8.87
N PHE A 109 4.91 5.18 9.11
CA PHE A 109 4.40 6.07 8.08
C PHE A 109 4.89 7.49 8.31
N ASN A 110 4.85 8.28 7.25
CA ASN A 110 5.23 9.69 7.29
C ASN A 110 4.41 10.51 6.30
N GLY A 111 4.32 11.82 6.54
CA GLY A 111 3.70 12.78 5.64
C GLY A 111 2.18 12.65 5.55
N ASP A 112 1.63 13.01 4.39
CA ASP A 112 0.19 12.99 4.12
C ASP A 112 -0.21 11.63 3.53
N LEU A 113 -1.12 10.94 4.22
CA LEU A 113 -1.61 9.61 3.81
C LEU A 113 -3.05 9.65 3.29
N PRO A 114 -3.49 8.60 2.56
CA PRO A 114 -4.91 8.30 2.37
C PRO A 114 -5.70 8.25 3.68
N GLU A 115 -7.02 8.35 3.56
CA GLU A 115 -7.91 8.09 4.69
C GLU A 115 -7.81 6.61 5.10
N GLY A 116 -7.55 6.35 6.38
CA GLY A 116 -7.22 5.01 6.83
C GLY A 116 -6.88 4.93 8.31
N GLU A 117 -6.56 3.72 8.75
CA GLU A 117 -6.03 3.39 10.07
C GLU A 117 -4.67 2.72 9.83
N TYR A 118 -3.63 3.22 10.49
CA TYR A 118 -2.24 2.82 10.25
C TYR A 118 -1.61 2.41 11.58
N THR A 119 -2.00 1.25 12.08
CA THR A 119 -1.52 0.70 13.35
C THR A 119 -0.58 -0.48 13.06
N ASP A 120 -0.62 -1.49 13.93
CA ASP A 120 -0.17 -2.85 13.64
C ASP A 120 -0.82 -3.42 12.38
N LYS A 121 -2.11 -3.18 12.18
CA LYS A 121 -2.81 -3.51 10.94
C LYS A 121 -3.02 -2.28 10.09
N THR A 122 -3.28 -2.48 8.80
CA THR A 122 -3.55 -1.37 7.90
C THR A 122 -5.00 -1.38 7.43
N LYS A 123 -5.60 -0.19 7.35
CA LYS A 123 -6.85 0.05 6.65
C LYS A 123 -6.67 1.22 5.72
N ILE A 124 -6.98 1.05 4.44
CA ILE A 124 -6.94 2.12 3.46
C ILE A 124 -8.30 2.25 2.79
N SER A 125 -8.78 3.49 2.73
CA SER A 125 -10.03 3.82 2.07
C SER A 125 -9.80 4.30 0.63
N PHE A 126 -10.71 3.89 -0.25
CA PHE A 126 -10.69 4.17 -1.67
C PHE A 126 -11.97 4.86 -2.13
N CYS A 127 -11.85 5.51 -3.28
CA CYS A 127 -12.95 6.10 -4.02
C CYS A 127 -12.93 5.56 -5.46
N CYS A 128 -13.97 4.84 -5.87
CA CYS A 128 -14.02 4.17 -7.16
C CYS A 128 -15.10 4.74 -8.08
N SER A 129 -14.76 4.90 -9.36
CA SER A 129 -15.72 5.03 -10.43
C SER A 129 -16.10 3.63 -10.90
N THR A 130 -17.39 3.34 -10.87
CA THR A 130 -17.94 2.01 -11.16
C THR A 130 -18.89 2.03 -12.36
N THR A 131 -19.13 3.20 -12.93
CA THR A 131 -20.10 3.44 -14.01
C THR A 131 -19.35 3.74 -15.31
N GLY A 132 -19.74 3.08 -16.41
CA GLY A 132 -19.02 3.19 -17.68
C GLY A 132 -18.20 1.95 -18.01
N LYS A 133 -17.23 2.09 -18.92
CA LYS A 133 -16.38 1.00 -19.44
C LYS A 133 -14.91 1.42 -19.42
N ALA A 134 -14.01 0.49 -19.13
CA ALA A 134 -12.57 0.75 -19.12
C ALA A 134 -12.06 1.18 -20.50
N GLU A 135 -12.69 0.73 -21.58
CA GLU A 135 -12.28 1.04 -22.96
C GLU A 135 -12.71 2.44 -23.43
N SER A 136 -13.65 3.07 -22.73
CA SER A 136 -14.10 4.42 -23.06
C SER A 136 -13.09 5.44 -22.57
N GLU A 137 -12.44 6.18 -23.48
CA GLU A 137 -11.42 7.16 -23.10
C GLU A 137 -11.95 8.25 -22.16
N ILE A 138 -11.28 8.43 -21.02
CA ILE A 138 -11.49 9.55 -20.11
C ILE A 138 -10.43 10.64 -20.31
N VAL A 139 -10.76 11.86 -19.93
CA VAL A 139 -9.85 13.01 -20.01
C VAL A 139 -9.38 13.40 -18.61
N LEU A 140 -8.09 13.17 -18.35
CA LEU A 140 -7.37 13.62 -17.17
C LEU A 140 -6.16 14.48 -17.60
N PRO A 141 -5.49 15.19 -16.68
CA PRO A 141 -4.18 15.78 -16.96
C PRO A 141 -3.18 14.70 -17.40
N THR A 142 -2.32 15.04 -18.35
CA THR A 142 -1.44 14.08 -19.05
C THR A 142 0.01 14.55 -19.13
N GLU A 143 0.34 15.64 -18.44
CA GLU A 143 1.64 16.29 -18.52
C GLU A 143 2.76 15.48 -17.86
N LYS A 144 2.41 14.63 -16.88
CA LYS A 144 3.32 13.70 -16.20
C LYS A 144 2.66 12.34 -15.96
N PRO A 145 3.45 11.26 -15.82
CA PRO A 145 2.92 9.96 -15.48
C PRO A 145 2.13 9.94 -14.17
N PHE A 146 1.16 9.04 -14.07
CA PHE A 146 0.35 8.86 -12.87
C PHE A 146 -0.21 7.43 -12.78
N TYR A 147 -0.81 7.11 -11.65
CA TYR A 147 -1.48 5.84 -11.42
C TYR A 147 -2.99 6.00 -11.21
N LEU A 148 -3.74 4.99 -11.65
CA LEU A 148 -5.07 4.69 -11.13
C LEU A 148 -5.12 3.20 -10.78
N PHE A 149 -6.01 2.82 -9.88
CA PHE A 149 -6.30 1.41 -9.65
C PHE A 149 -7.35 0.93 -10.66
N PRO A 150 -7.23 -0.25 -11.27
CA PRO A 150 -8.31 -0.85 -12.04
C PRO A 150 -9.45 -1.30 -11.11
N TYR A 151 -10.66 -1.39 -11.64
CA TYR A 151 -11.86 -1.77 -10.88
C TYR A 151 -12.65 -2.87 -11.60
N GLY A 152 -12.93 -3.96 -10.89
CA GLY A 152 -13.74 -5.08 -11.35
C GLY A 152 -12.98 -6.12 -12.18
N ASP A 153 -11.99 -5.70 -12.96
CA ASP A 153 -11.10 -6.58 -13.72
C ASP A 153 -9.70 -5.97 -13.84
N THR A 154 -8.82 -6.62 -14.62
CA THR A 154 -7.45 -6.15 -14.88
C THR A 154 -7.35 -5.09 -15.99
N ALA A 155 -8.46 -4.67 -16.60
CA ALA A 155 -8.44 -3.73 -17.71
C ALA A 155 -8.22 -2.30 -17.22
N CYS A 156 -7.14 -1.68 -17.69
CA CYS A 156 -6.86 -0.30 -17.37
C CYS A 156 -7.81 0.66 -18.09
N GLN A 157 -8.41 1.57 -17.33
CA GLN A 157 -9.22 2.67 -17.84
C GLN A 157 -8.43 3.48 -18.88
N LYS A 158 -8.86 3.51 -20.15
CA LYS A 158 -8.19 4.30 -21.18
C LYS A 158 -8.24 5.78 -20.83
N VAL A 159 -7.08 6.43 -20.85
CA VAL A 159 -6.93 7.88 -20.67
C VAL A 159 -6.41 8.46 -21.98
N LYS A 160 -7.11 9.48 -22.48
CA LYS A 160 -6.76 10.15 -23.74
C LYS A 160 -5.30 10.62 -23.73
N LYS A 161 -4.55 10.33 -24.79
CA LYS A 161 -3.10 10.63 -24.98
C LYS A 161 -2.12 9.89 -24.04
N MET A 162 -2.60 8.94 -23.25
CA MET A 162 -1.74 8.13 -22.38
C MET A 162 -1.75 6.68 -22.82
N ARG A 163 -0.62 6.00 -22.65
CA ARG A 163 -0.52 4.54 -22.73
C ARG A 163 -0.59 4.01 -21.30
N SER A 164 -1.35 2.96 -21.09
CA SER A 164 -1.43 2.27 -19.80
C SER A 164 -0.65 0.96 -19.83
N SER A 165 0.04 0.65 -18.74
CA SER A 165 0.56 -0.68 -18.42
C SER A 165 0.00 -1.13 -17.08
N LEU A 166 -0.38 -2.40 -17.00
CA LEU A 166 -0.82 -3.01 -15.75
C LEU A 166 0.40 -3.49 -14.96
N GLU A 167 0.46 -3.09 -13.70
CA GLU A 167 1.45 -3.49 -12.71
C GLU A 167 0.72 -4.06 -11.49
N PHE A 168 1.44 -4.76 -10.62
CA PHE A 168 0.89 -5.32 -9.39
C PHE A 168 1.92 -5.34 -8.27
N VAL A 169 1.41 -5.40 -7.05
CA VAL A 169 2.15 -5.72 -5.81
C VAL A 169 1.36 -6.81 -5.08
N LYS A 170 2.00 -7.94 -4.81
CA LYS A 170 1.53 -9.02 -3.94
C LYS A 170 2.05 -8.73 -2.53
N PHE A 171 1.13 -8.72 -1.58
CA PHE A 171 1.40 -8.65 -0.15
C PHE A 171 1.29 -10.06 0.41
N ASP A 172 2.36 -10.52 1.04
CA ASP A 172 2.39 -11.76 1.81
C ASP A 172 2.09 -11.40 3.26
N GLU A 173 0.81 -11.50 3.65
CA GLU A 173 0.37 -11.02 4.97
C GLU A 173 0.61 -12.07 6.06
N GLU A 174 0.23 -11.77 7.31
CA GLU A 174 0.51 -12.65 8.46
C GLU A 174 0.01 -14.09 8.25
N ASP A 175 0.94 -15.04 8.41
CA ASP A 175 0.65 -16.44 8.18
C ASP A 175 0.10 -17.16 9.42
N ARG A 176 0.26 -16.55 10.61
CA ARG A 176 -0.12 -17.08 11.92
C ARG A 176 -1.29 -16.31 12.53
N GLY A 177 -2.42 -16.98 12.65
CA GLY A 177 -3.58 -16.47 13.36
C GLY A 177 -4.87 -16.62 12.56
N GLU A 178 -5.89 -15.89 12.97
CA GLU A 178 -7.10 -15.73 12.17
C GLU A 178 -6.85 -14.65 11.12
N ILE A 179 -7.11 -14.95 9.86
CA ILE A 179 -6.98 -13.99 8.75
C ILE A 179 -7.97 -12.84 8.97
N GLU A 180 -7.47 -11.63 9.22
CA GLU A 180 -8.32 -10.45 9.42
C GLU A 180 -8.53 -9.62 8.13
N THR A 181 -7.85 -9.98 7.03
CA THR A 181 -7.96 -9.30 5.74
C THR A 181 -9.41 -9.24 5.28
N SER A 182 -9.92 -8.02 5.12
CA SER A 182 -11.32 -7.78 4.80
C SER A 182 -11.51 -6.54 3.93
N ALA A 183 -12.60 -6.49 3.17
CA ALA A 183 -12.92 -5.34 2.34
C ALA A 183 -14.43 -5.07 2.33
N ARG A 184 -14.80 -3.81 2.18
CA ARG A 184 -16.21 -3.40 2.11
C ARG A 184 -16.39 -2.22 1.16
N GLY A 185 -17.53 -2.20 0.48
CA GLY A 185 -17.88 -1.13 -0.45
C GLY A 185 -17.13 -1.28 -1.76
N PHE A 186 -16.58 -0.18 -2.27
CA PHE A 186 -15.89 -0.14 -3.57
C PHE A 186 -14.39 0.01 -3.39
N TYR A 187 -13.64 -0.97 -3.90
CA TYR A 187 -12.18 -1.07 -3.74
C TYR A 187 -11.51 -1.57 -5.04
N PRO A 188 -10.19 -1.38 -5.19
CA PRO A 188 -9.40 -1.85 -6.33
C PRO A 188 -9.56 -3.34 -6.65
N TYR A 189 -9.34 -3.71 -7.90
CA TYR A 189 -9.26 -5.12 -8.31
C TYR A 189 -8.04 -5.83 -7.71
N GLY A 190 -8.21 -7.12 -7.41
CA GLY A 190 -7.16 -8.05 -6.94
C GLY A 190 -7.17 -8.33 -5.44
N VAL A 191 -7.90 -7.54 -4.66
CA VAL A 191 -8.10 -7.80 -3.23
C VAL A 191 -8.95 -9.05 -3.06
N GLN A 192 -8.47 -9.99 -2.24
CA GLN A 192 -9.13 -11.25 -1.93
C GLN A 192 -9.51 -11.28 -0.44
N PRO A 193 -10.72 -10.81 -0.08
CA PRO A 193 -11.12 -10.75 1.33
C PRO A 193 -11.21 -12.15 1.93
N ARG A 194 -10.69 -12.32 3.16
CA ARG A 194 -10.61 -13.60 3.89
C ARG A 194 -9.65 -14.62 3.29
N GLU A 195 -8.78 -14.20 2.40
CA GLU A 195 -7.62 -14.98 1.96
C GLU A 195 -6.36 -14.39 2.61
N LYS A 196 -5.32 -15.22 2.76
CA LYS A 196 -4.09 -14.85 3.48
C LYS A 196 -3.33 -13.74 2.79
N ASP A 197 -3.28 -13.79 1.48
CA ASP A 197 -2.55 -12.83 0.68
C ASP A 197 -3.52 -12.00 -0.12
N HIS A 198 -3.08 -10.82 -0.53
CA HIS A 198 -3.78 -10.10 -1.55
C HIS A 198 -2.82 -9.41 -2.51
N THR A 199 -3.35 -9.15 -3.72
CA THR A 199 -2.60 -8.47 -4.76
C THR A 199 -3.32 -7.20 -5.14
N ILE A 200 -2.62 -6.07 -5.13
CA ILE A 200 -3.17 -4.82 -5.64
C ILE A 200 -2.59 -4.54 -7.01
N TYR A 201 -3.49 -4.43 -7.98
CA TYR A 201 -3.15 -4.05 -9.34
C TYR A 201 -3.16 -2.54 -9.50
N LEU A 202 -2.26 -2.02 -10.31
CA LEU A 202 -2.12 -0.60 -10.61
C LEU A 202 -2.00 -0.40 -12.11
N CYS A 203 -2.67 0.61 -12.64
CA CYS A 203 -2.51 1.04 -14.02
C CYS A 203 -1.57 2.24 -14.05
N TYR A 204 -0.35 2.04 -14.55
CA TYR A 204 0.60 3.10 -14.80
C TYR A 204 0.29 3.78 -16.12
N TYR A 205 0.10 5.10 -16.10
CA TYR A 205 -0.15 5.90 -17.29
C TYR A 205 1.07 6.73 -17.63
N GLU A 206 1.58 6.59 -18.84
CA GLU A 206 2.66 7.41 -19.39
C GLU A 206 2.23 8.04 -20.72
N LEU A 207 2.93 9.11 -21.13
CA LEU A 207 2.64 9.79 -22.38
C LEU A 207 2.83 8.84 -23.58
N GLN A 208 1.85 8.78 -24.47
CA GLN A 208 2.06 8.14 -25.77
C GLN A 208 3.15 8.91 -26.52
N GLY A 209 4.28 8.26 -26.80
CA GLY A 209 5.31 8.81 -27.68
C GLY A 209 4.69 9.17 -29.03
N LYS A 210 5.19 10.24 -29.68
CA LYS A 210 4.72 10.75 -30.98
C LYS A 210 4.82 9.75 -32.16
N GLN A 211 5.12 8.47 -31.94
CA GLN A 211 5.37 7.49 -33.00
C GLN A 211 4.15 6.68 -33.45
N ASP A 212 3.01 6.75 -32.75
CA ASP A 212 1.83 5.94 -33.10
C ASP A 212 0.62 6.76 -33.56
N ALA A 213 0.83 7.96 -34.10
CA ALA A 213 -0.24 8.65 -34.82
C ALA A 213 -0.51 7.89 -36.13
N PRO A 214 -1.76 7.49 -36.43
CA PRO A 214 -2.10 6.91 -37.72
C PRO A 214 -1.62 7.82 -38.85
N LEU A 215 -0.89 7.23 -39.79
CA LEU A 215 -0.40 7.89 -40.99
C LEU A 215 -1.58 8.42 -41.81
N GLU A 216 -2.01 9.65 -41.54
CA GLU A 216 -2.95 10.35 -42.41
C GLU A 216 -2.24 10.69 -43.72
N THR A 217 -2.78 10.15 -44.80
CA THR A 217 -2.32 10.30 -46.17
C THR A 217 -2.39 11.75 -46.66
N GLY A 218 -1.27 12.23 -47.22
CA GLY A 218 -1.28 13.02 -48.46
C GLY A 218 -1.43 14.55 -48.36
N GLU A 219 -0.32 15.23 -48.62
CA GLU A 219 -0.23 16.47 -49.45
C GLU A 219 -0.65 17.84 -48.90
N ALA A 220 -0.71 18.06 -47.58
CA ALA A 220 -0.86 19.44 -47.04
C ALA A 220 0.19 19.85 -45.99
N ASN A 221 1.22 19.03 -45.72
CA ASN A 221 2.08 19.23 -44.55
C ASN A 221 3.54 19.66 -44.85
N SER A 222 3.98 19.66 -46.11
CA SER A 222 5.37 20.07 -46.43
C SER A 222 5.60 21.56 -46.21
N GLU A 223 4.61 22.42 -46.51
CA GLU A 223 4.76 23.87 -46.38
C GLU A 223 4.62 24.34 -44.92
N LYS A 224 3.76 23.69 -44.13
CA LYS A 224 3.56 24.04 -42.71
C LYS A 224 4.76 23.64 -41.84
N ILE A 225 5.37 22.50 -42.12
CA ILE A 225 6.59 22.05 -41.42
C ILE A 225 7.74 23.00 -41.76
N ALA A 226 7.95 23.31 -43.04
CA ALA A 226 8.98 24.26 -43.48
C ALA A 226 8.77 25.68 -42.90
N HIS A 227 7.51 26.13 -42.77
CA HIS A 227 7.20 27.41 -42.15
C HIS A 227 7.51 27.42 -40.65
N SER A 228 7.20 26.33 -39.93
CA SER A 228 7.50 26.22 -38.49
C SER A 228 9.01 26.10 -38.22
N GLU A 229 9.76 25.39 -39.07
CA GLU A 229 11.22 25.28 -38.96
C GLU A 229 11.89 26.63 -39.24
N LYS A 230 11.35 27.40 -40.18
CA LYS A 230 11.83 28.76 -40.47
C LYS A 230 11.58 29.72 -39.29
N LEU A 231 10.38 29.67 -38.70
CA LEU A 231 10.05 30.47 -37.52
C LEU A 231 10.90 30.07 -36.30
N PHE A 232 11.19 28.78 -36.13
CA PHE A 232 12.07 28.29 -35.07
C PHE A 232 13.51 28.74 -35.27
N HIS A 233 14.04 28.67 -36.49
CA HIS A 233 15.38 29.17 -36.80
C HIS A 233 15.51 30.69 -36.64
N GLU A 234 14.46 31.44 -36.98
CA GLU A 234 14.43 32.90 -36.80
C GLU A 234 14.39 33.29 -35.32
N PHE A 235 13.62 32.55 -34.51
CA PHE A 235 13.58 32.70 -33.04
C PHE A 235 14.93 32.37 -32.37
N MET A 236 15.59 31.29 -32.80
CA MET A 236 16.93 30.94 -32.27
C MET A 236 17.96 32.01 -32.63
N LYS A 237 17.89 32.56 -33.84
CA LYS A 237 18.80 33.63 -34.29
C LYS A 237 18.57 34.96 -33.56
N SER A 238 17.35 35.26 -33.11
CA SER A 238 17.09 36.46 -32.29
C SER A 238 17.61 36.34 -30.86
N ASN A 239 17.67 35.12 -30.30
CA ASN A 239 18.17 34.90 -28.94
C ASN A 239 19.70 34.88 -28.87
N GLU A 240 20.40 34.34 -29.89
CA GLU A 240 21.86 34.39 -29.95
C GLU A 240 22.42 35.82 -30.09
N ALA A 241 21.66 36.74 -30.68
CA ALA A 241 22.06 38.15 -30.77
C ALA A 241 22.00 38.86 -29.39
N ASN A 242 20.98 38.56 -28.57
CA ASN A 242 20.78 39.14 -27.24
C ASN A 242 21.80 38.65 -26.21
N ASP A 243 22.18 37.37 -26.26
CA ASP A 243 23.16 36.81 -25.32
C ASP A 243 24.56 37.39 -25.51
N SER A 244 24.90 37.85 -26.73
CA SER A 244 26.19 38.48 -27.03
C SER A 244 26.33 39.92 -26.49
N GLU A 245 25.21 40.58 -26.20
CA GLU A 245 25.15 41.96 -25.71
C GLU A 245 25.11 41.99 -24.17
N ILE A 246 24.36 41.08 -23.56
CA ILE A 246 24.27 40.90 -22.11
C ILE A 246 25.62 40.44 -21.51
N ALA A 247 26.34 39.53 -22.20
CA ALA A 247 27.66 39.07 -21.76
C ALA A 247 28.73 40.17 -21.80
N LYS A 248 28.61 41.17 -22.69
CA LYS A 248 29.55 42.30 -22.75
C LYS A 248 29.32 43.32 -21.64
N GLU A 249 28.08 43.47 -21.18
CA GLU A 249 27.74 44.40 -20.11
C GLU A 249 28.17 43.88 -18.72
N GLU A 250 28.01 42.58 -18.43
CA GLU A 250 28.43 41.99 -17.14
C GLU A 250 29.96 41.91 -16.97
N VAL A 251 30.71 41.60 -18.03
CA VAL A 251 32.19 41.58 -17.99
C VAL A 251 32.78 42.97 -17.75
N SER A 252 32.08 44.04 -18.18
CA SER A 252 32.49 45.42 -17.93
C SER A 252 32.26 45.86 -16.48
N ARG A 253 31.23 45.31 -15.81
CA ARG A 253 30.91 45.60 -14.39
C ARG A 253 31.83 44.89 -13.40
N LEU A 254 32.31 43.68 -13.73
CA LEU A 254 33.26 42.94 -12.89
C LEU A 254 34.69 43.52 -12.88
N ARG A 255 35.03 44.41 -13.82
CA ARG A 255 36.38 45.01 -13.92
C ARG A 255 36.60 46.22 -13.00
N ASN A 256 35.53 46.85 -12.49
CA ASN A 256 35.59 48.17 -11.81
C ASN A 256 34.98 48.22 -10.39
N GLY A 257 34.76 47.09 -9.72
CA GLY A 257 34.15 47.04 -8.37
C GLY A 257 35.14 46.76 -7.24
N LYS A 258 35.23 47.66 -6.27
CA LYS A 258 36.12 47.67 -5.09
C LYS A 258 35.96 46.47 -4.14
N LYS A 259 37.08 46.07 -3.52
CA LYS A 259 37.18 45.13 -2.38
C LYS A 259 36.37 45.58 -1.15
N LEU A 260 35.66 44.64 -0.50
CA LEU A 260 35.43 44.55 0.95
C LEU A 260 34.76 43.19 1.34
N PRO A 261 34.74 42.80 2.63
CA PRO A 261 35.79 42.09 3.36
C PRO A 261 35.48 40.59 3.58
N GLU A 262 36.49 39.79 3.91
CA GLU A 262 36.37 38.38 4.28
C GLU A 262 35.56 38.18 5.57
N LEU A 263 34.52 37.33 5.51
CA LEU A 263 33.78 36.86 6.67
C LEU A 263 34.42 35.54 7.17
N LYS A 264 35.07 35.59 8.34
CA LYS A 264 35.69 34.42 8.99
C LYS A 264 34.61 33.44 9.47
N THR A 265 34.42 32.33 8.76
CA THR A 265 33.47 31.25 9.05
C THR A 265 34.06 30.06 9.84
N SER A 266 35.23 30.22 10.46
CA SER A 266 35.97 29.09 11.04
C SER A 266 35.71 28.81 12.54
N THR A 267 35.02 29.68 13.28
CA THR A 267 34.87 29.53 14.75
C THR A 267 33.52 28.95 15.19
N TYR A 268 32.47 29.07 14.37
CA TYR A 268 31.13 28.61 14.74
C TYR A 268 30.97 27.07 14.65
N HIS A 269 31.65 26.41 13.70
CA HIS A 269 31.59 24.94 13.59
C HIS A 269 32.30 24.22 14.75
N ALA A 270 33.39 24.80 15.28
CA ALA A 270 34.11 24.21 16.41
C ALA A 270 33.30 24.24 17.72
N ILE A 271 32.50 25.29 17.93
CA ILE A 271 31.67 25.44 19.14
C ILE A 271 30.48 24.46 19.12
N ILE A 272 29.85 24.24 17.97
CA ILE A 272 28.70 23.31 17.85
C ILE A 272 29.13 21.85 18.03
N ILE A 273 30.30 21.47 17.52
CA ILE A 273 30.83 20.10 17.69
C ILE A 273 31.20 19.85 19.17
N ALA A 274 31.81 20.83 19.84
CA ALA A 274 32.19 20.70 21.24
C ALA A 274 30.98 20.59 22.19
N THR A 275 29.91 21.36 21.96
CA THR A 275 28.71 21.30 22.81
C THR A 275 27.88 20.03 22.58
N GLY A 276 27.83 19.52 21.34
CA GLY A 276 27.17 18.25 21.02
C GLY A 276 27.80 17.03 21.70
N PHE A 277 29.13 16.97 21.76
CA PHE A 277 29.85 15.86 22.43
C PHE A 277 29.63 15.85 23.95
N VAL A 278 29.56 17.01 24.59
CA VAL A 278 29.32 17.09 26.05
C VAL A 278 27.91 16.61 26.40
N ILE A 279 26.88 16.97 25.61
CA ILE A 279 25.51 16.55 25.88
C ILE A 279 25.35 15.03 25.69
N SER A 280 25.97 14.47 24.64
CA SER A 280 25.93 13.03 24.37
C SER A 280 26.60 12.20 25.48
N THR A 281 27.77 12.62 25.94
CA THR A 281 28.50 11.91 27.02
C THR A 281 27.74 11.95 28.36
N VAL A 282 27.08 13.07 28.68
CA VAL A 282 26.24 13.17 29.88
C VAL A 282 25.02 12.26 29.78
N ALA A 283 24.36 12.19 28.63
CA ALA A 283 23.21 11.30 28.42
C ALA A 283 23.59 9.81 28.57
N ILE A 284 24.74 9.40 28.02
CA ILE A 284 25.25 8.03 28.16
C ILE A 284 25.58 7.69 29.62
N LEU A 285 26.21 8.61 30.36
CA LEU A 285 26.53 8.41 31.78
C LEU A 285 25.26 8.31 32.64
N VAL A 286 24.25 9.14 32.39
CA VAL A 286 22.96 9.08 33.08
C VAL A 286 22.24 7.76 32.76
N GLY A 287 22.23 7.34 31.49
CA GLY A 287 21.67 6.05 31.07
C GLY A 287 22.36 4.86 31.75
N ALA A 288 23.70 4.86 31.79
CA ALA A 288 24.47 3.82 32.47
C ALA A 288 24.18 3.75 33.98
N LEU A 289 24.04 4.91 34.65
CA LEU A 289 23.69 4.96 36.07
C LEU A 289 22.28 4.43 36.35
N LEU A 290 21.32 4.69 35.47
CA LEU A 290 19.96 4.16 35.58
C LEU A 290 19.94 2.64 35.41
N VAL A 291 20.72 2.10 34.46
CA VAL A 291 20.87 0.65 34.26
C VAL A 291 21.52 -0.01 35.48
N ILE A 292 22.60 0.57 36.02
CA ILE A 292 23.26 0.07 37.23
C ILE A 292 22.30 0.12 38.44
N SER A 293 21.54 1.20 38.60
CA SER A 293 20.52 1.33 39.65
C SER A 293 19.40 0.28 39.51
N TYR A 294 18.97 -0.01 38.28
CA TYR A 294 17.99 -1.06 37.99
C TYR A 294 18.53 -2.46 38.37
N PHE A 295 19.75 -2.79 37.94
CA PHE A 295 20.36 -4.09 38.25
C PHE A 295 20.66 -4.27 39.74
N THR A 296 21.12 -3.24 40.45
CA THR A 296 21.36 -3.32 41.90
C THR A 296 20.07 -3.48 42.69
N ARG A 297 18.97 -2.85 42.28
CA ARG A 297 17.63 -3.07 42.86
C ARG A 297 17.12 -4.47 42.60
N ARG A 298 17.29 -4.98 41.37
CA ARG A 298 16.87 -6.34 40.98
C ARG A 298 17.65 -7.42 41.72
N TRP A 299 18.97 -7.28 41.82
CA TRP A 299 19.83 -8.21 42.57
C TRP A 299 19.53 -8.20 44.08
N SER A 300 19.23 -7.03 44.64
CA SER A 300 18.79 -6.92 46.05
C SER A 300 17.43 -7.58 46.31
N ALA A 301 16.55 -7.67 45.31
CA ALA A 301 15.27 -8.35 45.41
C ALA A 301 15.45 -9.89 45.37
N ASP A 302 16.35 -10.40 44.53
CA ASP A 302 16.65 -11.83 44.46
C ASP A 302 17.36 -12.34 45.73
N LEU A 303 18.29 -11.58 46.31
CA LEU A 303 18.92 -11.94 47.59
C LEU A 303 17.93 -12.03 48.77
N LYS A 304 16.82 -11.28 48.73
CA LYS A 304 15.74 -11.38 49.74
C LYS A 304 14.85 -12.61 49.51
N ARG A 305 14.76 -13.10 48.27
CA ARG A 305 13.97 -14.29 47.91
C ARG A 305 14.67 -15.57 48.36
N ASP A 306 16.00 -15.65 48.25
CA ASP A 306 16.76 -16.82 48.72
C ASP A 306 16.79 -16.95 50.25
N ARG A 307 16.77 -15.82 50.99
CA ARG A 307 16.73 -15.83 52.45
C ARG A 307 15.40 -16.33 53.03
N THR A 308 14.30 -16.22 52.28
CA THR A 308 12.98 -16.71 52.69
C THR A 308 12.74 -18.17 52.29
N ALA A 309 13.42 -18.68 51.26
CA ALA A 309 13.38 -20.08 50.86
C ALA A 309 14.15 -21.00 51.83
N SER A 310 15.27 -20.53 52.41
CA SER A 310 16.07 -21.34 53.36
C SER A 310 15.42 -21.53 54.74
N SER A 311 14.43 -20.72 55.11
CA SER A 311 13.75 -20.80 56.43
C SER A 311 12.62 -21.84 56.47
N ARG A 312 12.07 -22.25 55.31
CA ARG A 312 10.92 -23.18 55.24
C ARG A 312 11.28 -24.66 55.19
N ARG A 313 12.56 -25.04 55.19
CA ARG A 313 13.00 -26.44 55.02
C ARG A 313 13.35 -27.18 56.33
N ALA A 314 13.10 -26.59 57.48
CA ALA A 314 13.43 -27.18 58.78
C ALA A 314 12.22 -27.19 59.72
N THR A 315 11.17 -27.98 59.42
CA THR A 315 10.25 -28.58 60.41
C THR A 315 9.13 -29.39 59.72
N LYS A 316 9.26 -30.72 59.65
CA LYS A 316 8.42 -31.70 60.40
C LYS A 316 8.59 -33.14 59.86
N PRO A 317 8.46 -34.16 60.73
CA PRO A 317 8.72 -35.56 60.42
C PRO A 317 7.46 -36.36 60.02
N SER A 318 7.76 -37.56 59.52
CA SER A 318 6.93 -38.68 59.07
C SER A 318 5.90 -39.19 60.07
N GLU A 319 4.74 -39.60 59.56
CA GLU A 319 3.95 -40.71 60.13
C GLU A 319 3.23 -41.49 59.02
N GLU A 320 3.13 -42.79 59.25
CA GLU A 320 2.86 -43.92 58.36
C GLU A 320 1.45 -44.47 58.60
N ASN A 321 0.98 -45.36 57.70
CA ASN A 321 -0.14 -46.31 57.79
C ASN A 321 -1.54 -45.82 57.34
N THR A 322 -2.42 -46.57 56.64
CA THR A 322 -2.45 -47.92 56.03
C THR A 322 -3.82 -48.06 55.29
N SER A 323 -3.87 -48.75 54.13
CA SER A 323 -4.95 -49.63 53.55
C SER A 323 -6.43 -49.14 53.53
N THR A 324 -7.31 -49.34 52.53
CA THR A 324 -7.67 -50.56 51.76
C THR A 324 -8.71 -50.22 50.66
N ASP A 325 -8.59 -50.87 49.50
CA ASP A 325 -9.59 -51.43 48.55
C ASP A 325 -10.92 -50.74 48.12
N GLU A 326 -10.97 -50.46 46.79
CA GLU A 326 -11.96 -50.85 45.74
C GLU A 326 -13.45 -50.36 45.70
N PRO A 327 -14.13 -50.37 44.51
CA PRO A 327 -14.90 -49.21 44.02
C PRO A 327 -16.38 -49.44 43.61
N GLU A 328 -17.06 -48.29 43.36
CA GLU A 328 -18.29 -48.01 42.54
C GLU A 328 -19.67 -48.62 42.94
N PRO A 329 -20.84 -48.13 42.43
CA PRO A 329 -21.14 -47.03 41.49
C PRO A 329 -22.34 -46.07 41.84
N MET A 330 -22.48 -45.02 41.01
CA MET A 330 -23.69 -44.29 40.55
C MET A 330 -24.81 -43.84 41.51
N LEU A 331 -25.07 -42.52 41.59
CA LEU A 331 -26.41 -41.93 41.37
C LEU A 331 -26.36 -40.39 41.20
N GLN A 332 -27.06 -39.90 40.18
CA GLN A 332 -27.42 -38.48 39.98
C GLN A 332 -28.27 -37.96 41.14
N ASP A 333 -28.10 -36.68 41.51
CA ASP A 333 -29.27 -35.83 41.72
C ASP A 333 -28.98 -34.33 41.60
N ASN A 334 -29.94 -33.69 40.95
CA ASN A 334 -30.02 -32.30 40.55
C ASN A 334 -30.50 -31.44 41.73
N LYS A 335 -29.92 -30.25 41.97
CA LYS A 335 -30.68 -29.19 42.66
C LYS A 335 -30.23 -27.77 42.30
N GLN A 336 -31.00 -27.22 41.37
CA GLN A 336 -31.23 -25.79 41.16
C GLN A 336 -31.84 -25.15 42.43
N MET A 337 -31.39 -23.95 42.77
CA MET A 337 -31.92 -23.14 43.85
C MET A 337 -32.43 -21.82 43.26
N CYS A 338 -33.74 -21.62 43.29
CA CYS A 338 -34.42 -20.35 43.04
C CYS A 338 -34.82 -19.72 44.38
N SER A 339 -34.85 -18.38 44.45
CA SER A 339 -35.67 -17.63 45.42
C SER A 339 -36.01 -16.24 44.86
N ASP A 340 -37.22 -16.16 44.30
CA ASP A 340 -38.31 -15.17 44.43
C ASP A 340 -38.05 -13.71 44.88
N ASN A 341 -38.62 -12.75 44.12
CA ASN A 341 -39.85 -12.01 44.48
C ASN A 341 -40.23 -10.90 43.45
N ASP A 342 -41.20 -11.19 42.57
CA ASP A 342 -42.54 -10.55 42.31
C ASP A 342 -42.76 -8.99 42.32
N PRO A 343 -43.88 -8.41 41.76
CA PRO A 343 -44.33 -8.29 40.35
C PRO A 343 -44.80 -6.87 39.92
N THR A 344 -45.15 -6.65 38.64
CA THR A 344 -46.50 -6.22 38.13
C THR A 344 -46.51 -5.77 36.64
N TYR A 345 -47.44 -6.34 35.85
CA TYR A 345 -48.26 -5.79 34.71
C TYR A 345 -47.56 -4.97 33.57
N THR A 346 -47.77 -5.11 32.24
CA THR A 346 -48.83 -5.66 31.37
C THR A 346 -48.35 -5.74 29.90
N ASP A 347 -49.01 -6.60 29.11
CA ASP A 347 -49.07 -6.77 27.64
C ASP A 347 -48.54 -5.65 26.71
N ASN A 348 -47.81 -6.06 25.65
CA ASN A 348 -48.28 -6.01 24.26
C ASN A 348 -47.20 -6.53 23.28
N ASP A 349 -47.52 -7.60 22.57
CA ASP A 349 -46.85 -8.09 21.35
C ASP A 349 -47.51 -7.42 20.11
N PRO A 350 -46.85 -7.36 18.92
CA PRO A 350 -46.92 -8.52 18.03
C PRO A 350 -45.68 -8.80 17.15
N ALA A 351 -45.26 -10.07 17.18
CA ALA A 351 -45.13 -11.02 16.06
C ALA A 351 -44.35 -10.62 14.78
N CYS A 352 -43.22 -11.30 14.62
CA CYS A 352 -42.54 -11.56 13.34
C CYS A 352 -43.11 -12.83 12.67
N PRO A 353 -43.13 -12.95 11.32
CA PRO A 353 -43.46 -14.21 10.67
C PRO A 353 -42.20 -15.03 10.34
N GLU A 354 -42.22 -16.28 10.79
CA GLU A 354 -41.39 -17.39 10.29
C GLU A 354 -41.92 -17.87 8.93
N THR A 355 -41.00 -18.26 8.04
CA THR A 355 -41.29 -19.24 6.98
C THR A 355 -40.09 -20.17 6.84
N ASP A 356 -40.27 -21.38 7.36
CA ASP A 356 -39.56 -22.60 7.00
C ASP A 356 -40.48 -23.40 6.07
N PHE A 357 -39.94 -24.05 5.03
CA PHE A 357 -40.40 -25.34 4.47
C PHE A 357 -39.56 -25.71 3.23
N GLY A 358 -38.87 -26.85 3.33
CA GLY A 358 -38.93 -27.86 2.26
C GLY A 358 -37.61 -28.35 1.66
N GLU A 359 -36.96 -29.31 2.33
CA GLU A 359 -36.15 -30.35 1.66
C GLU A 359 -37.06 -31.27 0.83
N THR A 360 -36.65 -31.61 -0.39
CA THR A 360 -37.08 -32.84 -1.08
C THR A 360 -35.93 -33.42 -1.90
N ASP A 361 -35.86 -34.74 -1.85
CA ASP A 361 -34.79 -35.60 -2.34
C ASP A 361 -34.65 -35.70 -3.87
N THR A 362 -33.43 -36.11 -4.21
CA THR A 362 -32.86 -36.65 -5.44
C THR A 362 -33.67 -37.74 -6.17
N GLU A 363 -33.72 -37.71 -7.51
CA GLU A 363 -33.13 -38.72 -8.44
C GLU A 363 -33.54 -38.48 -9.92
N HIS A 364 -32.62 -38.87 -10.84
CA HIS A 364 -32.71 -38.96 -12.32
C HIS A 364 -32.64 -37.63 -13.11
N GLU A 365 -31.93 -37.44 -14.23
CA GLU A 365 -31.50 -38.33 -15.30
C GLU A 365 -30.13 -37.90 -15.90
N GLU A 366 -29.41 -38.92 -16.39
CA GLU A 366 -28.26 -38.86 -17.28
C GLU A 366 -28.72 -38.54 -18.71
N LEU A 367 -28.28 -37.43 -19.31
CA LEU A 367 -28.33 -37.25 -20.77
C LEU A 367 -27.08 -36.53 -21.30
N VAL A 368 -26.46 -37.23 -22.25
CA VAL A 368 -25.35 -36.86 -23.11
C VAL A 368 -25.84 -35.84 -24.14
N GLU A 369 -25.11 -34.74 -24.32
CA GLU A 369 -25.14 -34.01 -25.59
C GLU A 369 -23.77 -33.39 -25.91
N ASP A 370 -23.08 -34.05 -26.83
CA ASP A 370 -21.92 -33.53 -27.56
C ASP A 370 -22.38 -32.52 -28.62
N GLY A 371 -21.60 -31.44 -28.77
CA GLY A 371 -21.37 -30.81 -30.08
C GLY A 371 -22.01 -29.45 -30.33
N PHE A 372 -21.19 -28.40 -30.24
CA PHE A 372 -20.71 -27.56 -31.36
C PHE A 372 -20.38 -26.15 -30.89
N LEU A 373 -19.08 -25.82 -30.76
CA LEU A 373 -18.57 -24.48 -31.08
C LEU A 373 -17.17 -24.59 -31.71
N PRO A 374 -16.83 -23.70 -32.64
CA PRO A 374 -15.80 -23.93 -33.66
C PRO A 374 -14.39 -23.76 -33.08
N SER A 375 -13.49 -24.63 -33.52
CA SER A 375 -12.05 -24.46 -33.42
C SER A 375 -11.64 -23.28 -34.30
N ASP A 376 -11.18 -22.19 -33.71
CA ASP A 376 -10.12 -21.35 -34.28
C ASP A 376 -9.70 -20.28 -33.27
N SER A 377 -8.54 -20.47 -32.66
CA SER A 377 -7.72 -19.35 -32.18
C SER A 377 -6.31 -19.85 -31.91
N GLN A 378 -5.40 -19.51 -32.83
CA GLN A 378 -3.97 -19.76 -32.73
C GLN A 378 -3.29 -19.10 -31.50
N LEU A 379 -4.04 -18.39 -30.64
CA LEU A 379 -3.54 -17.76 -29.42
C LEU A 379 -3.44 -18.70 -28.22
N LYS A 380 -4.18 -19.82 -28.20
CA LYS A 380 -4.10 -20.76 -27.06
C LYS A 380 -2.80 -21.58 -27.06
N SER A 381 -2.22 -21.82 -28.25
CA SER A 381 -0.97 -22.57 -28.38
C SER A 381 0.28 -21.78 -27.98
N GLY A 382 0.26 -20.43 -28.09
CA GLY A 382 1.42 -19.60 -27.79
C GLY A 382 1.73 -19.49 -26.30
N LEU A 383 0.69 -19.41 -25.46
CA LEU A 383 0.83 -19.30 -24.01
C LEU A 383 1.25 -20.64 -23.39
N GLU A 384 0.68 -21.75 -23.85
CA GLU A 384 1.10 -23.10 -23.42
C GLU A 384 2.54 -23.43 -23.83
N PHE A 385 3.00 -22.98 -25.01
CA PHE A 385 4.39 -23.22 -25.44
C PHE A 385 5.42 -22.40 -24.64
N LEU A 386 5.04 -21.22 -24.15
CA LEU A 386 5.88 -20.42 -23.25
C LEU A 386 5.98 -21.07 -21.86
N PHE A 387 4.87 -21.63 -21.37
CA PHE A 387 4.81 -22.34 -20.09
C PHE A 387 5.70 -23.62 -20.11
N LEU A 388 5.67 -24.40 -21.20
CA LEU A 388 6.47 -25.62 -21.35
C LEU A 388 7.97 -25.35 -21.59
N LYS A 389 8.35 -24.23 -22.23
CA LYS A 389 9.77 -23.85 -22.38
C LYS A 389 10.42 -23.42 -21.06
N GLN A 390 9.64 -22.90 -20.11
CA GLN A 390 10.15 -22.44 -18.82
C GLN A 390 10.48 -23.59 -17.87
N GLN A 391 9.74 -24.71 -17.93
CA GLN A 391 10.04 -25.91 -17.14
C GLN A 391 11.31 -26.65 -17.62
N LYS A 392 11.63 -26.60 -18.92
CA LYS A 392 12.81 -27.29 -19.48
C LYS A 392 14.14 -26.63 -19.13
N ARG A 393 14.16 -25.36 -18.67
CA ARG A 393 15.39 -24.67 -18.24
C ARG A 393 15.80 -24.98 -16.79
N LYS A 394 14.91 -25.53 -15.95
CA LYS A 394 15.21 -25.91 -14.57
C LYS A 394 15.74 -27.35 -14.39
N TRP A 395 15.79 -28.17 -15.46
CA TRP A 395 16.17 -29.60 -15.38
C TRP A 395 17.37 -30.00 -16.26
N LEU A 396 18.33 -29.09 -16.49
CA LEU A 396 19.63 -29.50 -17.02
C LEU A 396 20.67 -29.55 -15.88
N PRO A 397 21.18 -30.73 -15.52
CA PRO A 397 22.24 -30.83 -14.53
C PRO A 397 23.50 -30.18 -15.11
N ARG A 398 24.13 -29.32 -14.29
CA ARG A 398 25.37 -28.62 -14.61
C ARG A 398 26.50 -29.64 -14.69
N ASN A 399 26.67 -30.23 -15.87
CA ASN A 399 27.70 -31.22 -16.11
C ASN A 399 29.06 -30.54 -16.23
N SER A 400 30.01 -31.16 -15.53
CA SER A 400 31.40 -30.78 -15.30
C SER A 400 32.30 -30.67 -16.54
N ARG A 401 33.43 -29.95 -16.36
CA ARG A 401 34.71 -29.94 -17.10
C ARG A 401 34.78 -28.94 -18.27
N LYS A 402 35.89 -28.23 -18.50
CA LYS A 402 37.31 -28.44 -18.16
C LYS A 402 37.99 -27.17 -17.70
#